data_AF-A0A2M8Q806-F1
#
_entry.id   AF-A0A2M8Q806-F1
#
_cell.length_a   1.000
_cell.length_b   1.000
_cell.length_c   1.000
_cell.angle_alpha   90.00
_cell.angle_beta   90.00
_cell.angle_gamma   90.00
#
_symmetry.space_group_name_H-M   'P 1'
#
loop_
_entity.id
_entity.type
_entity.pdbx_description
1 polymer ?
#
loop_
_entity_poly.entity_id
_entity_poly.type
_entity_poly.pdbx_seq_one_letter_code
_entity_poly.pdbx_strand_id
1 'polypeptide(L)'
;TVQAQVVNLGPSSAVGTIVTLTLPAGAAYQDAALPPNWYAAPNADNTVTLTTTEILSPGVSVPLWVQVRFEPGVQPGSSLEFVGEISSQTPDNNLTDNFATTDVSVIAQADLVVYKTGPDALLAGALATYVITAENRGPSAASVRDLKDVLPAGVALQSATLEVAGGGLTACVDAICQVQ
;
A
#
# COMPACT_ATOMS: atom_id res chain seq x y z
N THR A 1 -0.62 10.55 2.75
CA THR A 1 -0.04 11.28 3.90
C THR A 1 -1.08 11.36 4.98
N VAL A 2 -0.71 11.03 6.21
CA VAL A 2 -1.54 11.22 7.40
C VAL A 2 -1.06 12.49 8.10
N GLN A 3 -2.00 13.33 8.50
CA GLN A 3 -1.70 14.54 9.26
C GLN A 3 -2.17 14.32 10.70
N ALA A 4 -1.26 14.50 11.66
CA ALA A 4 -1.59 14.64 13.07
C ALA A 4 -1.40 16.10 13.48
N GLN A 5 -2.17 16.54 14.48
CA GLN A 5 -2.04 17.87 15.06
C GLN A 5 -1.93 17.73 16.57
N VAL A 6 -0.90 18.33 17.14
CA VAL A 6 -0.69 18.38 18.58
C VAL A 6 -1.06 19.76 19.09
N VAL A 7 -1.75 19.82 20.23
CA VAL A 7 -2.04 21.07 20.92
C VAL A 7 -1.94 20.85 22.43
N ASN A 8 -1.28 21.77 23.14
CA ASN A 8 -1.29 21.77 24.60
C ASN A 8 -2.47 22.62 25.09
N LEU A 9 -3.55 21.98 25.55
CA LEU A 9 -4.75 22.66 26.09
C LEU A 9 -4.63 23.01 27.58
N GLY A 10 -3.59 22.53 28.24
CA GLY A 10 -3.33 22.78 29.65
C GLY A 10 -2.76 24.18 29.91
N PRO A 11 -2.82 24.67 31.16
CA PRO A 11 -2.28 25.97 31.54
C PRO A 11 -0.75 25.99 31.67
N SER A 12 -0.11 24.82 31.73
CA SER A 12 1.33 24.64 31.92
C SER A 12 2.00 24.12 30.65
N SER A 13 3.26 24.47 30.44
CA SER A 13 4.02 23.95 29.30
C SER A 13 4.27 22.44 29.38
N ALA A 14 4.10 21.74 28.27
CA ALA A 14 4.39 20.32 28.14
C ALA A 14 5.85 20.11 27.69
N VAL A 15 6.58 19.26 28.41
CA VAL A 15 7.99 18.95 28.16
C VAL A 15 8.15 17.45 27.90
N GLY A 16 9.07 17.09 27.02
CA GLY A 16 9.34 15.69 26.66
C GLY A 16 8.11 15.04 26.03
N THR A 17 7.44 15.77 25.16
CA THR A 17 6.23 15.30 24.48
C THR A 17 6.58 14.15 23.53
N ILE A 18 5.80 13.08 23.63
CA ILE A 18 5.92 11.88 22.80
C ILE A 18 4.54 11.64 22.17
N VAL A 19 4.51 11.51 20.85
CA VAL A 19 3.33 11.08 20.10
C VAL A 19 3.59 9.69 19.55
N THR A 20 2.70 8.75 19.82
CA THR A 20 2.75 7.41 19.25
C THR A 20 1.66 7.30 18.20
N LEU A 21 2.05 6.98 16.96
CA LEU A 21 1.11 6.70 15.88
C LEU A 21 1.10 5.20 15.60
N THR A 22 -0.04 4.55 15.77
CA THR A 22 -0.23 3.15 15.41
C THR A 22 -0.77 3.08 13.99
N LEU A 23 0.00 2.43 13.10
CA LEU A 23 -0.38 2.23 11.71
C LEU A 23 -1.25 0.97 11.57
N PRO A 24 -2.35 1.01 10.80
CA PRO A 24 -3.18 -0.15 10.57
C PRO A 24 -2.42 -1.25 9.81
N ALA A 25 -2.92 -2.47 9.90
CA ALA A 25 -2.40 -3.58 9.10
C ALA A 25 -2.49 -3.24 7.60
N GLY A 26 -1.39 -3.47 6.87
CA GLY A 26 -1.31 -3.10 5.46
C GLY A 26 -0.93 -1.65 5.19
N ALA A 27 -0.62 -0.86 6.21
CA ALA A 27 0.11 0.41 6.07
C ALA A 27 1.55 0.25 6.61
N ALA A 28 2.51 0.90 5.96
CA ALA A 28 3.90 0.92 6.38
C ALA A 28 4.42 2.36 6.37
N TYR A 29 5.25 2.70 7.37
CA TYR A 29 5.94 3.99 7.42
C TYR A 29 6.86 4.16 6.21
N GLN A 30 6.85 5.34 5.61
CA GLN A 30 7.73 5.70 4.52
C GLN A 30 8.68 6.83 4.92
N ASP A 31 8.13 7.96 5.35
CA ASP A 31 8.90 9.14 5.73
C ASP A 31 8.06 10.08 6.62
N ALA A 32 8.66 11.13 7.17
CA ALA A 32 7.97 12.16 7.92
C ALA A 32 8.51 13.56 7.59
N ALA A 33 7.58 14.49 7.34
CA ALA A 33 7.89 15.90 7.16
C ALA A 33 7.52 16.64 8.45
N LEU A 34 8.47 16.67 9.39
CA LEU A 34 8.25 17.22 10.74
C LEU A 34 8.79 18.64 10.88
N PRO A 35 8.23 19.45 11.80
CA PRO A 35 8.80 20.73 12.20
C PRO A 35 10.23 20.58 12.78
N PRO A 36 10.99 21.68 12.90
CA PRO A 36 12.29 21.66 13.58
C PRO A 36 12.18 21.06 14.99
N ASN A 37 13.21 20.32 15.41
CA ASN A 37 13.30 19.67 16.73
C ASN A 37 12.32 18.52 16.99
N TRP A 38 11.55 18.13 15.96
CA TRP A 38 10.76 16.91 15.97
C TRP A 38 11.45 15.79 15.21
N TYR A 39 11.32 14.56 15.70
CA TYR A 39 11.98 13.39 15.16
C TYR A 39 11.01 12.22 15.09
N ALA A 40 11.04 11.46 13.99
CA ALA A 40 10.29 10.21 13.85
C ALA A 40 11.20 9.00 14.04
N ALA A 41 10.71 8.02 14.77
CA ALA A 41 11.31 6.70 14.91
C ALA A 41 10.26 5.62 14.61
N PRO A 42 10.31 4.97 13.43
CA PRO A 42 9.45 3.82 13.16
C PRO A 42 9.88 2.61 13.99
N ASN A 43 8.91 1.85 14.50
CA ASN A 43 9.11 0.66 15.32
C ASN A 43 8.68 -0.61 14.56
N ALA A 44 9.14 -1.78 15.04
CA ALA A 44 8.84 -3.07 14.42
C ALA A 44 7.40 -3.55 14.63
N ASP A 45 6.63 -2.90 15.51
CA ASP A 45 5.25 -3.23 15.89
C ASP A 45 4.21 -2.39 15.14
N ASN A 46 4.56 -1.88 13.96
CA ASN A 46 3.73 -0.96 13.16
C ASN A 46 3.40 0.37 13.85
N THR A 47 4.12 0.75 14.90
CA THR A 47 4.02 2.09 15.47
C THR A 47 5.12 3.03 14.97
N VAL A 48 4.87 4.33 15.01
CA VAL A 48 5.84 5.38 14.75
C VAL A 48 5.83 6.31 15.96
N THR A 49 6.96 6.39 16.65
CA THR A 49 7.13 7.29 17.79
C THR A 49 7.70 8.61 17.30
N LEU A 50 6.96 9.69 17.51
CA LEU A 50 7.41 11.05 17.28
C LEU A 50 7.82 11.66 18.61
N THR A 51 9.05 12.19 18.67
CA THR A 51 9.59 12.84 19.87
C THR A 51 9.99 14.25 19.54
N THR A 52 9.95 15.13 20.54
CA THR A 52 10.42 16.51 20.40
C THR A 52 11.28 16.94 21.57
N THR A 53 12.27 17.78 21.29
CA THR A 53 13.02 18.51 22.30
C THR A 53 12.43 19.89 22.59
N GLU A 54 11.37 20.27 21.88
CA GLU A 54 10.65 21.52 22.05
C GLU A 54 9.74 21.50 23.29
N ILE A 55 9.61 22.65 23.94
CA ILE A 55 8.64 22.86 25.02
C ILE A 55 7.35 23.39 24.41
N LEU A 56 6.27 22.62 24.51
CA LEU A 56 4.97 23.02 23.98
C LEU A 56 4.27 23.93 24.99
N SER A 57 4.26 25.23 24.70
CA SER A 57 3.55 26.21 25.53
C SER A 57 2.03 26.07 25.39
N PRO A 58 1.23 26.49 26.38
CA PRO A 58 -0.22 26.49 26.32
C PRO A 58 -0.78 27.13 25.04
N GLY A 59 -1.73 26.46 24.38
CA GLY A 59 -2.39 26.91 23.16
C GLY A 59 -1.56 26.80 21.88
N VAL A 60 -0.29 26.38 21.95
CA VAL A 60 0.53 26.15 20.75
C VAL A 60 0.03 24.92 20.03
N SER A 61 -0.15 25.04 18.72
CA SER A 61 -0.51 23.91 17.87
C SER A 61 0.55 23.62 16.81
N VAL A 62 0.91 22.35 16.70
CA VAL A 62 2.00 21.86 15.85
C VAL A 62 1.47 20.79 14.90
N PRO A 63 1.52 20.99 13.57
CA PRO A 63 1.17 19.96 12.61
C PRO A 63 2.33 18.98 12.39
N LEU A 64 2.02 17.69 12.36
CA LEU A 64 2.96 16.60 12.12
C LEU A 64 2.51 15.81 10.89
N TRP A 65 3.35 15.74 9.87
CA TRP A 65 3.04 15.05 8.62
C TRP A 65 3.80 13.73 8.53
N VAL A 66 3.07 12.62 8.45
CA VAL A 66 3.65 11.29 8.28
C VAL A 66 3.22 10.70 6.94
N GLN A 67 4.20 10.31 6.15
CA GLN A 67 3.99 9.61 4.89
C GLN A 67 4.01 8.10 5.15
N VAL A 68 2.94 7.46 4.69
CA VAL A 68 2.76 6.01 4.79
C VAL A 68 2.47 5.49 3.40
N ARG A 69 2.95 4.28 3.14
CA ARG A 69 2.59 3.49 1.96
C ARG A 69 1.57 2.45 2.37
N PHE A 70 0.60 2.17 1.49
CA PHE A 70 -0.30 1.05 1.66
C PHE A 70 0.22 -0.15 0.86
N GLU A 71 0.15 -1.33 1.45
CA GLU A 71 0.58 -2.56 0.81
C GLU A 71 -0.35 -2.90 -0.36
N PRO A 72 0.18 -3.31 -1.54
CA PRO A 72 -0.63 -3.61 -2.73
C PRO A 72 -1.70 -4.70 -2.53
N GLY A 73 -1.52 -5.56 -1.52
CA GLY A 73 -2.43 -6.65 -1.18
C GLY A 73 -3.60 -6.26 -0.27
N VAL A 74 -3.70 -5.00 0.18
CA VAL A 74 -4.84 -4.57 0.99
C VAL A 74 -6.13 -4.67 0.17
N GLN A 75 -7.16 -5.30 0.76
CA GLN A 75 -8.42 -5.52 0.06
C GLN A 75 -9.15 -4.21 -0.23
N PRO A 76 -9.63 -4.00 -1.47
CA PRO A 76 -10.46 -2.86 -1.81
C PRO A 76 -11.70 -2.74 -0.92
N GLY A 77 -12.06 -1.52 -0.53
CA GLY A 77 -13.19 -1.26 0.35
C GLY A 77 -12.90 -1.47 1.84
N SER A 78 -11.69 -1.91 2.21
CA SER A 78 -11.25 -1.88 3.61
C SER A 78 -11.19 -0.45 4.14
N SER A 79 -11.62 -0.26 5.40
CA SER A 79 -11.31 0.94 6.18
C SER A 79 -10.06 0.68 7.00
N LEU A 80 -9.07 1.57 6.89
CA LEU A 80 -7.84 1.50 7.64
C LEU A 80 -7.82 2.63 8.67
N GLU A 81 -7.89 2.25 9.95
CA GLU A 81 -7.89 3.18 11.08
C GLU A 81 -6.46 3.48 11.54
N PHE A 82 -6.11 4.76 11.61
CA PHE A 82 -4.89 5.24 12.25
C PHE A 82 -5.23 5.73 13.64
N VAL A 83 -4.42 5.34 14.62
CA VAL A 83 -4.56 5.79 16.01
C VAL A 83 -3.36 6.65 16.36
N GLY A 84 -3.59 7.82 16.92
CA GLY A 84 -2.57 8.67 17.51
C GLY A 84 -2.79 8.84 19.00
N GLU A 85 -1.74 8.67 19.78
CA GLU A 85 -1.71 8.88 21.22
C GLU A 85 -0.63 9.89 21.57
N ILE A 86 -0.86 10.74 22.55
CA ILE A 86 0.12 11.73 23.02
C ILE A 86 0.35 11.60 24.52
N SER A 87 1.59 11.80 24.94
CA SER A 87 1.98 11.87 26.33
C SER A 87 3.08 12.90 26.54
N SER A 88 3.27 13.34 27.78
CA SER A 88 4.37 14.23 28.15
C SER A 88 4.85 13.92 29.57
N GLN A 89 5.98 14.51 29.97
CA GLN A 89 6.45 14.42 31.36
C GLN A 89 5.72 15.40 32.28
N THR A 90 5.11 16.45 31.72
CA THR A 90 4.23 17.35 32.46
C THR A 90 2.93 16.60 32.76
N PRO A 91 2.51 16.48 34.03
CA PRO A 91 1.28 15.78 34.37
C PRO A 91 0.07 16.38 33.66
N ASP A 92 -0.69 15.52 33.01
CA ASP A 92 -1.98 15.85 32.42
C ASP A 92 -3.10 15.24 33.25
N ASN A 93 -4.05 16.08 33.67
CA ASN A 93 -5.19 15.66 34.47
C ASN A 93 -6.37 15.18 33.62
N ASN A 94 -6.37 15.49 32.32
CA ASN A 94 -7.35 14.99 31.37
C ASN A 94 -6.65 14.06 30.39
N LEU A 95 -6.87 12.75 30.50
CA LEU A 95 -6.27 11.80 29.57
C LEU A 95 -7.21 11.44 28.40
N THR A 96 -8.44 11.95 28.41
CA THR A 96 -9.48 11.55 27.46
C THR A 96 -9.33 12.19 26.08
N ASP A 97 -8.58 13.28 25.99
CA ASP A 97 -8.23 14.02 24.77
C ASP A 97 -6.82 13.71 24.26
N ASN A 98 -6.11 12.78 24.89
CA ASN A 98 -4.77 12.34 24.49
C ASN A 98 -4.76 11.25 23.41
N PHE A 99 -5.89 11.04 22.74
CA PHE A 99 -6.08 10.06 21.68
C PHE A 99 -6.89 10.66 20.52
N ALA A 100 -6.55 10.27 19.29
CA ALA A 100 -7.31 10.59 18.09
C ALA A 100 -7.28 9.44 17.08
N THR A 101 -8.38 9.26 16.34
CA THR A 101 -8.45 8.31 15.22
C THR A 101 -8.82 8.98 13.91
N THR A 102 -8.36 8.39 12.81
CA THR A 102 -8.82 8.72 11.46
C THR A 102 -8.87 7.49 10.58
N ASP A 103 -9.91 7.40 9.76
CA ASP A 103 -10.08 6.31 8.80
C ASP A 103 -9.65 6.73 7.39
N VAL A 104 -9.09 5.78 6.65
CA VAL A 104 -8.82 5.90 5.21
C VAL A 104 -9.42 4.70 4.48
N SER A 105 -10.29 4.94 3.51
CA SER A 105 -10.82 3.89 2.64
C SER A 105 -9.85 3.55 1.51
N VAL A 106 -9.58 2.26 1.31
CA VAL A 106 -8.71 1.79 0.22
C VAL A 106 -9.51 1.61 -1.06
N ILE A 107 -9.06 2.25 -2.13
CA ILE A 107 -9.63 2.12 -3.47
C ILE A 107 -8.72 1.21 -4.32
N ALA A 108 -9.29 0.21 -4.99
CA ALA A 108 -8.53 -0.62 -5.92
C ALA A 108 -8.20 0.15 -7.19
N GLN A 109 -6.94 0.08 -7.62
CA GLN A 109 -6.52 0.53 -8.95
C GLN A 109 -5.44 -0.41 -9.49
N ALA A 110 -5.87 -1.40 -10.27
CA ALA A 110 -4.99 -2.19 -11.11
C ALA A 110 -5.01 -1.63 -12.54
N ASP A 111 -3.87 -1.72 -13.23
CA ASP A 111 -3.74 -1.33 -14.64
C ASP A 111 -3.13 -2.53 -15.38
N LEU A 112 -4.00 -3.38 -15.93
CA LEU A 112 -3.60 -4.59 -16.61
C LEU A 112 -3.37 -4.32 -18.10
N VAL A 113 -2.19 -4.68 -18.59
CA VAL A 113 -1.83 -4.61 -20.00
C VAL A 113 -1.44 -5.99 -20.52
N VAL A 114 -1.81 -6.28 -21.77
CA VAL A 114 -1.47 -7.52 -22.46
C VAL A 114 -0.71 -7.21 -23.74
N TYR A 115 0.44 -7.85 -23.91
CA TYR A 115 1.26 -7.83 -25.12
C TYR A 115 1.23 -9.19 -25.80
N LYS A 116 1.25 -9.19 -27.13
CA LYS A 116 1.37 -10.41 -27.93
C LYS A 116 2.47 -10.22 -28.95
N THR A 117 3.40 -11.16 -28.99
CA THR A 117 4.49 -11.19 -29.97
C THR A 117 4.54 -12.55 -30.65
N GLY A 118 4.95 -12.55 -31.92
CA GLY A 118 5.02 -13.74 -32.75
C GLY A 118 5.67 -13.42 -34.09
N PRO A 119 5.78 -14.40 -34.99
CA PRO A 119 6.39 -14.21 -36.30
C PRO A 119 5.51 -13.35 -37.23
N ASP A 120 6.14 -12.46 -38.00
CA ASP A 120 5.45 -11.55 -38.94
C ASP A 120 4.88 -12.27 -40.18
N ALA A 121 5.46 -13.40 -40.55
CA ALA A 121 5.03 -14.21 -41.68
C ALA A 121 5.29 -15.69 -41.40
N LEU A 122 4.40 -16.54 -41.91
CA LEU A 122 4.45 -17.99 -41.77
C LEU A 122 4.06 -18.65 -43.09
N LEU A 123 4.71 -19.78 -43.39
CA LEU A 123 4.26 -20.66 -44.46
C LEU A 123 3.06 -21.48 -43.96
N ALA A 124 2.09 -21.74 -44.85
CA ALA A 124 0.96 -22.59 -44.52
C ALA A 124 1.43 -23.98 -44.04
N GLY A 125 0.90 -24.43 -42.90
CA GLY A 125 1.26 -25.70 -42.27
C GLY A 125 2.49 -25.66 -41.36
N ALA A 126 3.22 -24.53 -41.28
CA ALA A 126 4.30 -24.37 -40.32
C ALA A 126 3.78 -24.15 -38.90
N LEU A 127 4.57 -24.58 -37.91
CA LEU A 127 4.32 -24.26 -36.50
C LEU A 127 4.79 -22.85 -36.19
N ALA A 128 4.08 -22.19 -35.29
CA ALA A 128 4.41 -20.85 -34.81
C ALA A 128 4.26 -20.79 -33.29
N THR A 129 5.19 -20.09 -32.65
CA THR A 129 5.13 -19.79 -31.23
C THR A 129 4.78 -18.32 -31.05
N TYR A 130 3.76 -18.07 -30.23
CA TYR A 130 3.39 -16.73 -29.79
C TYR A 130 3.65 -16.61 -28.30
N VAL A 131 4.14 -15.45 -27.88
CA VAL A 131 4.31 -15.11 -26.46
C VAL A 131 3.26 -14.08 -26.11
N ILE A 132 2.45 -14.39 -25.10
CA ILE A 132 1.49 -13.45 -24.52
C ILE A 132 2.00 -13.07 -23.14
N THR A 133 2.18 -11.78 -22.90
CA THR A 133 2.64 -11.24 -21.62
C THR A 133 1.55 -10.38 -21.04
N ALA A 134 1.04 -10.75 -19.86
CA ALA A 134 0.15 -9.91 -19.07
C ALA A 134 0.95 -9.25 -17.93
N GLU A 135 0.78 -7.95 -17.74
CA GLU A 135 1.49 -7.14 -16.74
C GLU A 135 0.49 -6.26 -15.98
N ASN A 136 0.66 -6.14 -14.67
CA ASN A 136 -0.06 -5.14 -13.86
C ASN A 136 0.86 -3.95 -13.57
N ARG A 137 0.54 -2.81 -14.17
CA ARG A 137 1.24 -1.52 -13.99
C ARG A 137 0.60 -0.64 -12.93
N GLY A 138 -0.54 -1.06 -12.39
CA GLY A 138 -1.27 -0.33 -11.36
C GLY A 138 -0.70 -0.60 -9.97
N PRO A 139 -0.96 0.30 -9.01
CA PRO A 139 -0.47 0.17 -7.64
C PRO A 139 -1.13 -0.97 -6.84
N SER A 140 -2.35 -1.38 -7.18
CA SER A 140 -3.06 -2.45 -6.49
C SER A 140 -2.75 -3.80 -7.11
N ALA A 141 -2.62 -4.84 -6.28
CA ALA A 141 -2.54 -6.21 -6.75
C ALA A 141 -3.79 -6.59 -7.56
N ALA A 142 -3.61 -7.38 -8.61
CA ALA A 142 -4.69 -7.88 -9.46
C ALA A 142 -4.69 -9.40 -9.43
N SER A 143 -5.86 -10.01 -9.21
CA SER A 143 -6.03 -11.45 -9.31
C SER A 143 -6.48 -11.80 -10.73
N VAL A 144 -5.57 -12.32 -11.55
CA VAL A 144 -5.90 -12.84 -12.89
C VAL A 144 -6.42 -14.26 -12.73
N ARG A 145 -7.68 -14.48 -13.09
CA ARG A 145 -8.32 -15.82 -13.05
C ARG A 145 -8.05 -16.60 -14.34
N ASP A 146 -8.31 -15.98 -15.48
CA ASP A 146 -8.23 -16.60 -16.79
C ASP A 146 -7.51 -15.68 -17.78
N LEU A 147 -6.60 -16.25 -18.57
CA LEU A 147 -6.07 -15.65 -19.78
C LEU A 147 -6.66 -16.37 -20.98
N LYS A 148 -7.41 -15.65 -21.82
CA LYS A 148 -8.10 -16.18 -22.99
C LYS A 148 -7.57 -15.54 -24.27
N ASP A 149 -7.13 -16.37 -25.20
CA ASP A 149 -6.77 -15.96 -26.56
C ASP A 149 -7.75 -16.55 -27.57
N VAL A 150 -8.29 -15.72 -28.47
CA VAL A 150 -9.19 -16.18 -29.52
C VAL A 150 -8.36 -16.40 -30.78
N LEU A 151 -8.14 -17.66 -31.12
CA LEU A 151 -7.38 -18.02 -32.32
C LEU A 151 -8.19 -17.75 -33.59
N PRO A 152 -7.58 -17.16 -34.63
CA PRO A 152 -8.22 -17.01 -35.94
C PRO A 152 -8.62 -18.35 -36.56
N ALA A 153 -9.60 -18.31 -37.46
CA ALA A 153 -9.98 -19.49 -38.23
C ALA A 153 -8.78 -20.06 -39.02
N GLY A 154 -8.63 -21.39 -39.00
CA GLY A 154 -7.52 -22.08 -39.66
C GLY A 154 -6.26 -22.23 -38.80
N VAL A 155 -6.25 -21.68 -37.57
CA VAL A 155 -5.18 -21.91 -36.59
C VAL A 155 -5.65 -22.96 -35.58
N ALA A 156 -4.83 -23.98 -35.37
CA ALA A 156 -5.04 -24.99 -34.33
C ALA A 156 -3.99 -24.82 -33.23
N LEU A 157 -4.42 -24.81 -31.97
CA LEU A 157 -3.49 -24.83 -30.84
C LEU A 157 -2.87 -26.21 -30.69
N GLN A 158 -1.54 -26.27 -30.67
CA GLN A 158 -0.79 -27.50 -30.34
C GLN A 158 -0.60 -27.63 -28.83
N SER A 159 -0.08 -26.57 -28.21
CA SER A 159 0.16 -26.51 -26.79
C SER A 159 0.17 -25.05 -26.33
N ALA A 160 -0.16 -24.85 -25.06
CA ALA A 160 0.02 -23.60 -24.37
C ALA A 160 0.53 -23.89 -22.95
N THR A 161 1.41 -23.02 -22.47
CA THR A 161 1.92 -23.06 -21.10
C THR A 161 1.80 -21.66 -20.53
N LEU A 162 1.32 -21.56 -19.30
CA LEU A 162 1.29 -20.31 -18.56
C LEU A 162 2.33 -20.35 -17.45
N GLU A 163 3.18 -19.35 -17.42
CA GLU A 163 4.11 -19.09 -16.33
C GLU A 163 3.72 -17.78 -15.66
N VAL A 164 3.57 -17.83 -14.33
CA VAL A 164 3.30 -16.64 -13.51
C VAL A 164 4.57 -16.28 -12.78
N ALA A 165 4.97 -15.00 -12.82
CA ALA A 165 6.15 -14.54 -12.08
C ALA A 165 5.99 -14.87 -10.58
N GLY A 166 6.90 -15.70 -10.04
CA GLY A 166 6.85 -16.17 -8.65
C GLY A 166 5.83 -17.29 -8.37
N GLY A 167 5.09 -17.73 -9.38
CA GLY A 167 4.21 -18.90 -9.35
C GLY A 167 4.79 -20.09 -10.12
N GLY A 168 4.14 -21.25 -10.00
CA GLY A 168 4.48 -22.43 -10.80
C GLY A 168 3.92 -22.37 -12.22
N LEU A 169 4.39 -23.28 -13.07
CA LEU A 169 3.79 -23.53 -14.38
C LEU A 169 2.33 -23.98 -14.17
N THR A 170 1.37 -23.29 -14.81
CA THR A 170 -0.03 -23.72 -14.78
C THR A 170 -0.44 -24.30 -16.13
N ALA A 171 -1.26 -25.35 -16.08
CA ALA A 171 -1.74 -26.05 -17.26
C ALA A 171 -2.81 -25.23 -17.99
N CYS A 172 -2.71 -25.20 -19.31
CA CYS A 172 -3.74 -24.63 -20.19
C CYS A 172 -4.62 -25.75 -20.75
N VAL A 173 -5.91 -25.49 -20.89
CA VAL A 173 -6.85 -26.35 -21.63
C VAL A 173 -7.34 -25.53 -22.81
N ASP A 174 -7.04 -25.99 -24.02
CA ASP A 174 -7.20 -25.20 -25.25
C ASP A 174 -6.52 -23.82 -25.11
N ALA A 175 -7.12 -22.76 -25.65
CA ALA A 175 -6.60 -21.39 -25.61
C ALA A 175 -6.95 -20.64 -24.30
N ILE A 176 -7.31 -21.36 -23.24
CA ILE A 176 -7.59 -20.81 -21.91
C ILE A 176 -6.55 -21.37 -20.93
N CYS A 177 -5.79 -20.46 -20.34
CA CYS A 177 -4.88 -20.79 -19.26
C CYS A 177 -5.46 -20.23 -17.95
N GLN A 178 -5.65 -21.10 -16.97
CA GLN A 178 -6.08 -20.70 -15.62
C GLN A 178 -4.85 -20.56 -14.74
N VAL A 179 -4.88 -19.66 -13.77
CA VAL A 179 -3.90 -19.60 -12.68
C VAL A 179 -4.56 -20.18 -11.44
N GLN A 180 -3.91 -21.14 -10.76
CA GLN A 180 -4.40 -21.66 -9.48
C GLN A 180 -4.24 -20.63 -8.36
#